data_AF-A0A7X7R3L9-F1
#
_entry.id   AF-A0A7X7R3L9-F1
#
_cell.length_a   1.000
_cell.length_b   1.000
_cell.length_c   1.000
_cell.angle_alpha   90.00
_cell.angle_beta   90.00
_cell.angle_gamma   90.00
#
_symmetry.space_group_name_H-M   'P 1'
#
loop_
_entity.id
_entity.type
_entity.pdbx_description
1 polymer ?
#
loop_
_entity_poly.entity_id
_entity_poly.type
_entity_poly.pdbx_seq_one_letter_code
_entity_poly.pdbx_strand_id
1 'polypeptide(L)'
;MVKSSQNTIYDKALSAVKGAFPGLIYINNDSWLHSLHPLVKLIMLICFSISVFAAPSWLGGTILLILVLVAYHLAGLGLTFFYRKLRFILFFGVFILIVQVLAVKEGLLIWQLSLGPLTFSVWSEGLLGGLVMMLRFVNIISSSYLFIATTDPNRLAYSLMQIGLPYRFGFMLITALRFIPVFQQELEQVKNAQMAKG
;
A
#
# COMPACT_ATOMS: atom_id res chain seq x y z
N MET A 1 24.12 18.28 32.91
CA MET A 1 23.41 19.17 31.96
C MET A 1 23.52 18.76 30.48
N VAL A 2 24.45 17.88 30.08
CA VAL A 2 24.68 17.49 28.67
C VAL A 2 23.62 16.52 28.09
N LYS A 3 22.94 15.73 28.93
CA LYS A 3 21.99 14.68 28.50
C LYS A 3 20.64 15.22 27.99
N SER A 4 20.26 16.44 28.36
CA SER A 4 19.00 17.09 27.94
C SER A 4 19.07 17.60 26.49
N SER A 5 20.24 18.07 26.04
CA SER A 5 20.43 18.61 24.69
C SER A 5 20.39 17.54 23.58
N GLN A 6 20.85 16.32 23.88
CA GLN A 6 20.81 15.21 22.91
C GLN A 6 19.37 14.78 22.60
N ASN A 7 18.49 14.66 23.60
CA ASN A 7 17.09 14.25 23.39
C ASN A 7 16.33 15.19 22.45
N THR A 8 16.56 16.50 22.57
CA THR A 8 15.92 17.51 21.72
C THR A 8 16.34 17.40 20.25
N ILE A 9 17.59 16.99 19.97
CA ILE A 9 18.08 16.81 18.60
C ILE A 9 17.52 15.52 17.98
N TYR A 10 17.40 14.44 18.77
CA TYR A 10 16.74 13.21 18.33
C TYR A 10 15.26 13.45 17.98
N ASP A 11 14.51 14.17 18.81
CA ASP A 11 13.10 14.48 18.55
C ASP A 11 12.90 15.40 17.31
N LYS A 12 13.83 16.33 17.09
CA LYS A 12 13.81 17.23 15.93
C LYS A 12 14.16 16.50 14.62
N ALA A 13 15.11 15.56 14.67
CA ALA A 13 15.43 14.70 13.54
C ALA A 13 14.28 13.73 13.24
N LEU A 14 13.65 13.15 14.27
CA LEU A 14 12.52 12.24 14.12
C LEU A 14 11.28 12.93 13.53
N SER A 15 11.06 14.22 13.87
CA SER A 15 9.97 15.03 13.32
C SER A 15 10.24 15.51 11.89
N ALA A 16 11.50 15.82 11.55
CA ALA A 16 11.90 16.15 10.18
C ALA A 16 11.76 14.96 9.21
N VAL A 17 12.16 13.76 9.64
CA VAL A 17 11.98 12.51 8.88
C VAL A 17 10.49 12.15 8.72
N LYS A 18 9.67 12.40 9.75
CA LYS A 18 8.19 12.32 9.66
C LYS A 18 7.61 13.26 8.59
N GLY A 19 8.22 14.41 8.36
CA GLY A 19 7.81 15.40 7.36
C GLY A 19 8.23 15.05 5.93
N ALA A 20 9.41 14.43 5.75
CA ALA A 20 9.94 14.08 4.42
C ALA A 20 9.24 12.85 3.80
N PHE A 21 8.75 11.91 4.61
CA PHE A 21 8.04 10.72 4.15
C PHE A 21 6.74 10.49 4.93
N PRO A 22 5.68 11.29 4.70
CA PRO A 22 4.39 11.15 5.36
C PRO A 22 3.63 9.92 4.84
N GLY A 23 4.06 8.72 5.24
CA GLY A 23 3.35 7.47 4.96
C GLY A 23 4.20 6.22 4.70
N LEU A 24 5.52 6.24 4.98
CA LEU A 24 6.39 5.05 4.94
C LEU A 24 6.82 4.59 6.34
N ILE A 25 6.40 5.29 7.39
CA ILE A 25 6.74 4.99 8.78
C ILE A 25 5.54 4.30 9.42
N TYR A 26 5.76 3.09 9.93
CA TYR A 26 4.80 2.32 10.72
C TYR A 26 4.15 3.20 11.80
N ILE A 27 2.82 3.31 11.77
CA ILE A 27 2.05 4.04 12.76
C ILE A 27 1.74 3.05 13.87
N ASN A 28 2.52 3.12 14.95
CA ASN A 28 2.30 2.30 16.13
C ASN A 28 0.99 2.73 16.78
N ASN A 29 -0.07 1.97 16.53
CA ASN A 29 -1.38 2.14 17.17
C ASN A 29 -1.67 0.88 17.97
N ASP A 30 -2.12 1.02 19.22
CA ASP A 30 -2.50 -0.08 20.12
C ASP A 30 -3.83 -0.75 19.70
N SER A 31 -3.96 -1.14 18.44
CA SER A 31 -5.10 -1.93 17.94
C SER A 31 -4.84 -3.43 18.10
N TRP A 32 -5.89 -4.21 18.32
CA TRP A 32 -5.85 -5.68 18.32
C TRP A 32 -5.16 -6.24 17.08
N LEU A 33 -5.38 -5.60 15.92
CA LEU A 33 -4.75 -6.01 14.67
C LEU A 33 -3.23 -5.81 14.72
N HIS A 34 -2.71 -4.84 15.47
CA HIS A 34 -1.27 -4.60 15.62
C HIS A 34 -0.56 -5.69 16.45
N SER A 35 -1.30 -6.36 17.33
CA SER A 35 -0.76 -7.41 18.22
C SER A 35 -0.63 -8.78 17.55
N LEU A 36 -1.24 -9.00 16.38
CA LEU A 36 -1.09 -10.26 15.64
C LEU A 36 0.33 -10.43 15.09
N HIS A 37 0.82 -11.67 15.16
CA HIS A 37 2.13 -12.06 14.65
C HIS A 37 2.26 -11.66 13.15
N PRO A 38 3.33 -10.94 12.75
CA PRO A 38 3.49 -10.43 11.38
C PRO A 38 3.36 -11.49 10.29
N LEU A 39 3.81 -12.72 10.57
CA LEU A 39 3.68 -13.87 9.68
C LEU A 39 2.22 -14.26 9.40
N VAL A 40 1.36 -14.23 10.41
CA VAL A 40 -0.06 -14.58 10.25
C VAL A 40 -0.75 -13.55 9.36
N LYS A 41 -0.41 -12.26 9.51
CA LYS A 41 -0.89 -11.20 8.62
C LYS A 41 -0.42 -11.39 7.18
N LEU A 42 0.83 -11.83 6.99
CA LEU A 42 1.38 -12.09 5.66
C LEU A 42 0.66 -13.26 4.99
N ILE A 43 0.42 -14.35 5.73
CA ILE A 43 -0.36 -15.49 5.23
C ILE A 43 -1.78 -15.05 4.90
N MET A 44 -2.43 -14.27 5.76
CA MET A 44 -3.77 -13.72 5.48
C MET A 44 -3.79 -12.85 4.22
N LEU A 45 -2.76 -12.03 3.98
CA LEU A 45 -2.63 -11.24 2.76
C LEU A 45 -2.50 -12.12 1.52
N ILE A 46 -1.67 -13.17 1.59
CA ILE A 46 -1.49 -14.12 0.47
C ILE A 46 -2.81 -14.84 0.19
N CYS A 47 -3.47 -15.38 1.22
CA CYS A 47 -4.78 -16.01 1.08
C CYS A 47 -5.83 -15.05 0.52
N PHE A 48 -5.85 -13.80 0.98
CA PHE A 48 -6.75 -12.78 0.45
C PHE A 48 -6.47 -12.49 -1.04
N SER A 49 -5.20 -12.35 -1.42
CA SER A 49 -4.80 -12.16 -2.82
C SER A 49 -5.27 -13.32 -3.70
N ILE A 50 -5.06 -14.56 -3.26
CA ILE A 50 -5.53 -15.77 -3.97
C ILE A 50 -7.06 -15.74 -4.12
N SER A 51 -7.80 -15.39 -3.06
CA SER A 51 -9.26 -15.27 -3.09
C SER A 51 -9.75 -14.21 -4.08
N VAL A 52 -9.04 -13.08 -4.23
CA VAL A 52 -9.35 -12.05 -5.23
C VAL A 52 -9.23 -12.58 -6.66
N PHE A 53 -8.25 -13.46 -6.92
CA PHE A 53 -8.11 -14.10 -8.23
C PHE A 53 -9.14 -15.22 -8.45
N ALA A 54 -9.44 -16.00 -7.41
CA ALA A 54 -10.37 -17.13 -7.46
C ALA A 54 -11.83 -16.73 -7.68
N ALA A 55 -12.23 -15.51 -7.32
CA ALA A 55 -13.58 -14.99 -7.53
C ALA A 55 -13.64 -14.00 -8.71
N PRO A 56 -13.84 -14.45 -9.97
CA PRO A 56 -13.96 -13.58 -11.15
C PRO A 56 -15.31 -12.84 -11.25
N SER A 57 -16.10 -12.79 -10.16
CA SER A 57 -17.40 -12.11 -10.16
C SER A 57 -17.31 -10.72 -9.53
N TRP A 58 -18.07 -9.77 -10.09
CA TRP A 58 -18.31 -8.45 -9.51
C TRP A 58 -18.80 -8.51 -8.05
N LEU A 59 -19.71 -9.43 -7.74
CA LEU A 59 -20.18 -9.71 -6.38
C LEU A 59 -19.06 -10.18 -5.44
N GLY A 60 -18.18 -11.08 -5.89
CA GLY A 60 -17.02 -11.51 -5.11
C GLY A 60 -16.07 -10.35 -4.83
N GLY A 61 -15.83 -9.51 -5.84
CA GLY A 61 -15.03 -8.29 -5.70
C GLY A 61 -15.57 -7.31 -4.68
N THR A 62 -16.89 -7.07 -4.65
CA THR A 62 -17.51 -6.15 -3.68
C THR A 62 -17.51 -6.69 -2.25
N ILE A 63 -17.77 -7.99 -2.06
CA ILE A 63 -17.70 -8.64 -0.74
C ILE A 63 -16.28 -8.52 -0.16
N LEU A 64 -15.25 -8.81 -0.97
CA LEU A 64 -13.86 -8.68 -0.56
C LEU A 64 -13.47 -7.24 -0.24
N LEU A 65 -14.01 -6.27 -0.98
CA LEU A 65 -13.80 -4.85 -0.73
C LEU A 65 -14.39 -4.43 0.62
N ILE A 66 -15.62 -4.85 0.93
CA ILE A 66 -16.25 -4.60 2.24
C ILE A 66 -15.40 -5.21 3.37
N LEU A 67 -14.93 -6.44 3.19
CA LEU A 67 -14.06 -7.11 4.16
C LEU A 67 -12.78 -6.31 4.44
N VAL A 68 -12.13 -5.77 3.39
CA VAL A 68 -10.94 -4.91 3.54
C VAL A 68 -11.28 -3.60 4.24
N LEU A 69 -12.42 -2.97 3.93
CA LEU A 69 -12.86 -1.75 4.59
C LEU A 69 -13.10 -1.96 6.09
N VAL A 70 -13.73 -3.08 6.44
CA VAL A 70 -13.95 -3.48 7.84
C VAL A 70 -12.60 -3.70 8.53
N ALA A 71 -11.68 -4.44 7.91
CA ALA A 71 -10.34 -4.65 8.44
C ALA A 71 -9.57 -3.33 8.65
N TYR A 72 -9.73 -2.36 7.74
CA TYR A 72 -9.19 -1.01 7.89
C TYR A 72 -9.73 -0.27 9.11
N HIS A 73 -11.05 -0.36 9.34
CA HIS A 73 -11.71 0.26 10.47
C HIS A 73 -11.23 -0.36 11.79
N LEU A 74 -11.16 -1.70 11.85
CA LEU A 74 -10.61 -2.45 12.99
C LEU A 74 -9.14 -2.15 13.26
N ALA A 75 -8.34 -1.88 12.22
CA ALA A 75 -6.93 -1.51 12.37
C ALA A 75 -6.72 -0.15 13.06
N GLY A 76 -7.78 0.65 13.25
CA GLY A 76 -7.69 1.96 13.89
C GLY A 76 -6.83 2.96 13.11
N LEU A 77 -6.61 2.73 11.82
CA LEU A 77 -5.87 3.64 10.95
C LEU A 77 -6.72 4.90 10.77
N GLY A 78 -6.23 6.05 11.22
CA GLY A 78 -6.98 7.31 11.19
C GLY A 78 -7.63 7.55 9.83
N LEU A 79 -8.94 7.79 9.85
CA LEU A 79 -9.79 7.91 8.65
C LEU A 79 -9.22 8.90 7.63
N THR A 80 -8.57 9.97 8.08
CA THR A 80 -7.95 11.01 7.24
C THR A 80 -6.81 10.47 6.36
N PHE A 81 -6.00 9.53 6.86
CA PHE A 81 -4.94 8.89 6.07
C PHE A 81 -5.51 7.89 5.07
N PHE A 82 -6.59 7.21 5.45
CA PHE A 82 -7.30 6.26 4.62
C PHE A 82 -7.93 6.93 3.39
N TYR A 83 -8.72 8.00 3.58
CA TYR A 83 -9.41 8.67 2.47
C TYR A 83 -8.46 9.27 1.44
N ARG A 84 -7.34 9.88 1.87
CA ARG A 84 -6.38 10.51 0.95
C ARG A 84 -5.74 9.50 0.00
N LYS A 85 -5.36 8.32 0.51
CA LYS A 85 -4.75 7.27 -0.31
C LYS A 85 -5.79 6.48 -1.11
N LEU A 86 -6.94 6.17 -0.51
CA LEU A 86 -8.02 5.47 -1.22
C LEU A 86 -8.51 6.28 -2.44
N ARG A 87 -8.55 7.61 -2.34
CA ARG A 87 -8.89 8.48 -3.49
C ARG A 87 -7.94 8.29 -4.67
N PHE A 88 -6.64 8.18 -4.40
CA PHE A 88 -5.64 7.93 -5.44
C PHE A 88 -5.81 6.53 -6.06
N ILE A 89 -6.04 5.51 -5.22
CA ILE A 89 -6.27 4.13 -5.67
C ILE A 89 -7.53 4.03 -6.53
N LEU A 90 -8.63 4.67 -6.11
CA LEU A 90 -9.88 4.70 -6.86
C LEU A 90 -9.75 5.47 -8.17
N PHE A 91 -9.01 6.58 -8.18
CA PHE A 91 -8.71 7.31 -9.41
C PHE A 91 -8.02 6.42 -10.46
N PHE A 92 -6.98 5.70 -10.04
CA PHE A 92 -6.31 4.73 -10.92
C PHE A 92 -7.22 3.54 -11.29
N GLY A 93 -8.05 3.07 -10.37
CA GLY A 93 -9.04 2.01 -10.65
C GLY A 93 -10.05 2.41 -11.73
N VAL A 94 -10.58 3.64 -11.65
CA VAL A 94 -11.49 4.19 -12.67
C VAL A 94 -10.76 4.37 -14.00
N PHE A 95 -9.50 4.80 -13.98
CA PHE A 95 -8.69 4.88 -15.20
C PHE A 95 -8.55 3.51 -15.89
N ILE A 96 -8.29 2.43 -15.13
CA ILE A 96 -8.25 1.06 -15.66
C ILE A 96 -9.61 0.67 -16.25
N LEU A 97 -10.72 0.99 -15.58
CA LEU A 97 -12.07 0.73 -16.09
C LEU A 97 -12.28 1.43 -17.44
N ILE A 98 -11.93 2.71 -17.54
CA ILE A 98 -12.07 3.48 -18.79
C ILE A 98 -11.25 2.84 -19.90
N VAL A 99 -9.98 2.51 -19.64
CA VAL A 99 -9.11 1.85 -20.62
C VAL A 99 -9.73 0.52 -21.06
N GLN A 100 -10.26 -0.27 -20.13
CA GLN A 100 -10.87 -1.57 -20.45
C GLN A 100 -12.13 -1.42 -21.31
N VAL A 101 -12.99 -0.45 -20.99
CA VAL A 101 -14.20 -0.16 -21.77
C VAL A 101 -13.86 0.30 -23.19
N LEU A 102 -12.74 1.01 -23.37
CA LEU A 102 -12.28 1.48 -24.69
C LEU A 102 -11.53 0.39 -25.48
N ALA A 103 -10.78 -0.47 -24.80
CA ALA A 103 -9.94 -1.49 -25.40
C ALA A 103 -10.71 -2.76 -25.78
N VAL A 104 -11.68 -3.17 -24.95
CA VAL A 104 -12.46 -4.40 -25.18
C VAL A 104 -13.70 -4.09 -25.99
N LYS A 105 -13.70 -4.57 -27.24
CA LYS A 105 -14.81 -4.43 -28.19
C LYS A 105 -15.51 -5.77 -28.44
N GLU A 106 -15.91 -6.43 -27.37
CA GLU A 106 -16.52 -7.77 -27.41
C GLU A 106 -17.85 -7.79 -26.65
N GLY A 107 -18.84 -8.53 -27.14
CA GLY A 107 -20.15 -8.72 -26.48
C GLY A 107 -21.33 -8.00 -27.15
N LEU A 108 -22.37 -7.65 -26.38
CA LEU A 108 -23.50 -6.83 -26.84
C LEU A 108 -23.11 -5.34 -26.79
N LEU A 109 -23.32 -4.63 -27.90
CA LEU A 109 -23.15 -3.19 -28.01
C LEU A 109 -24.26 -2.50 -27.19
N ILE A 110 -23.91 -1.89 -26.06
CA ILE A 110 -24.88 -1.21 -25.20
C ILE A 110 -25.08 0.24 -25.67
N TRP A 111 -23.99 0.90 -26.06
CA TRP A 111 -24.01 2.30 -26.45
C TRP A 111 -22.91 2.59 -27.47
N GLN A 112 -23.24 3.30 -28.54
CA GLN A 112 -22.29 3.73 -29.54
C GLN A 112 -22.45 5.22 -29.77
N LEU A 113 -21.39 5.96 -29.51
CA LEU A 113 -21.28 7.38 -29.81
C LEU A 113 -20.20 7.56 -30.88
N SER A 114 -20.61 7.97 -32.09
CA SER A 114 -19.69 8.38 -33.13
C SER A 114 -19.46 9.89 -33.02
N LEU A 115 -18.26 10.29 -32.57
CA LEU A 115 -17.78 11.67 -32.66
C LEU A 115 -16.72 11.71 -33.76
N GLY A 116 -17.17 11.84 -35.02
CA GLY A 116 -16.28 11.88 -36.19
C GLY A 116 -15.44 10.60 -36.36
N PRO A 117 -14.10 10.68 -36.57
CA PRO A 117 -13.24 9.52 -36.81
C PRO A 117 -13.03 8.61 -35.57
N LEU A 118 -13.53 9.00 -34.40
CA LEU A 118 -13.44 8.22 -33.16
C LEU A 118 -14.81 7.62 -32.84
N THR A 119 -14.93 6.31 -33.00
CA THR A 119 -16.11 5.54 -32.59
C THR A 119 -15.93 5.03 -31.17
N PHE A 120 -16.63 5.66 -30.22
CA PHE A 120 -16.73 5.17 -28.86
C PHE A 120 -17.85 4.13 -28.82
N SER A 121 -17.49 2.86 -28.68
CA SER A 121 -18.42 1.76 -28.52
C SER A 121 -18.26 1.19 -27.11
N VAL A 122 -19.32 1.21 -26.33
CA VAL A 122 -19.38 0.63 -24.99
C VAL A 122 -20.01 -0.74 -25.12
N TRP A 123 -19.20 -1.76 -24.86
CA TRP A 123 -19.61 -3.15 -24.92
C TRP A 123 -19.89 -3.67 -23.51
N SER A 124 -20.88 -4.55 -23.38
CA SER A 124 -21.32 -5.15 -22.11
C SER A 124 -20.19 -5.89 -21.39
N GLU A 125 -19.41 -6.67 -22.11
CA GLU A 125 -18.25 -7.38 -21.53
C GLU A 125 -17.11 -6.43 -21.17
N GLY A 126 -16.92 -5.34 -21.93
CA GLY A 126 -15.96 -4.30 -21.59
C GLY A 126 -16.28 -3.60 -20.27
N LEU A 127 -17.56 -3.34 -20.01
CA LEU A 127 -18.01 -2.71 -18.76
C LEU A 127 -17.92 -3.68 -17.56
N LEU A 128 -18.46 -4.90 -17.69
CA LEU A 128 -18.43 -5.88 -16.60
C LEU A 128 -17.00 -6.36 -16.31
N GLY A 129 -16.21 -6.66 -17.35
CA GLY A 129 -14.80 -7.00 -17.23
C GLY A 129 -13.97 -5.85 -16.65
N GLY A 130 -14.23 -4.62 -17.08
CA GLY A 130 -13.61 -3.40 -16.53
C GLY A 130 -13.93 -3.20 -15.05
N LEU A 131 -15.18 -3.42 -14.65
CA LEU A 131 -15.59 -3.35 -13.25
C LEU A 131 -14.90 -4.42 -12.39
N VAL A 132 -14.84 -5.67 -12.87
CA VAL A 132 -14.14 -6.75 -12.17
C VAL A 132 -12.65 -6.46 -12.05
N MET A 133 -12.00 -5.95 -13.11
CA MET A 133 -10.58 -5.57 -13.06
C MET A 133 -10.32 -4.40 -12.11
N MET A 134 -11.16 -3.36 -12.16
CA MET A 134 -11.08 -2.24 -11.22
C MET A 134 -11.21 -2.73 -9.77
N LEU A 135 -12.21 -3.57 -9.47
CA LEU A 135 -12.41 -4.13 -8.13
C LEU A 135 -11.21 -4.96 -7.67
N ARG A 136 -10.65 -5.81 -8.54
CA ARG A 136 -9.44 -6.59 -8.25
C ARG A 136 -8.25 -5.69 -7.91
N PHE A 137 -8.00 -4.68 -8.73
CA PHE A 137 -6.92 -3.72 -8.52
C PHE A 137 -7.07 -3.00 -7.17
N VAL A 138 -8.26 -2.47 -6.89
CA VAL A 138 -8.55 -1.77 -5.63
C VAL A 138 -8.35 -2.71 -4.44
N ASN A 139 -8.85 -3.95 -4.50
CA ASN A 139 -8.73 -4.93 -3.42
C ASN A 139 -7.28 -5.33 -3.12
N ILE A 140 -6.48 -5.62 -4.15
CA ILE A 140 -5.07 -6.03 -3.98
C ILE A 140 -4.25 -4.88 -3.40
N ILE A 141 -4.42 -3.67 -3.93
CA ILE A 141 -3.63 -2.52 -3.46
C ILE A 141 -4.07 -2.10 -2.07
N SER A 142 -5.36 -2.10 -1.78
CA SER A 142 -5.88 -1.72 -0.46
C SER A 142 -5.42 -2.71 0.62
N SER A 143 -5.50 -4.02 0.35
CA SER A 143 -5.02 -5.04 1.29
C SER A 143 -3.49 -4.99 1.49
N SER A 144 -2.73 -4.76 0.42
CA SER A 144 -1.27 -4.57 0.49
C SER A 144 -0.90 -3.34 1.31
N TYR A 145 -1.61 -2.23 1.11
CA TYR A 145 -1.39 -1.01 1.86
C TYR A 145 -1.74 -1.20 3.35
N LEU A 146 -2.82 -1.94 3.66
CA LEU A 146 -3.19 -2.28 5.03
C LEU A 146 -2.07 -3.06 5.72
N PHE A 147 -1.49 -4.04 5.02
CA PHE A 147 -0.38 -4.84 5.53
C PHE A 147 0.86 -3.98 5.81
N ILE A 148 1.26 -3.13 4.87
CA ILE A 148 2.41 -2.22 5.04
C ILE A 148 2.17 -1.27 6.20
N ALA A 149 0.95 -0.73 6.34
CA ALA A 149 0.61 0.21 7.41
C ALA A 149 0.57 -0.44 8.80
N THR A 150 0.30 -1.75 8.88
CA THR A 150 0.09 -2.48 10.15
C THR A 150 1.24 -3.39 10.53
N THR A 151 2.32 -3.43 9.74
CA THR A 151 3.45 -4.34 9.95
C THR A 151 4.77 -3.59 9.94
N ASP A 152 5.52 -3.72 11.04
CA ASP A 152 6.88 -3.19 11.11
C ASP A 152 7.84 -4.07 10.28
N PRO A 153 8.61 -3.50 9.34
CA PRO A 153 9.53 -4.25 8.49
C PRO A 153 10.61 -5.02 9.28
N ASN A 154 11.06 -4.50 10.43
CA ASN A 154 11.99 -5.22 11.30
C ASN A 154 11.34 -6.46 11.91
N ARG A 155 10.11 -6.31 12.44
CA ARG A 155 9.37 -7.44 13.03
C ARG A 155 9.05 -8.51 11.97
N LEU A 156 8.73 -8.10 10.75
CA LEU A 156 8.56 -9.01 9.62
C LEU A 156 9.85 -9.79 9.35
N ALA A 157 10.99 -9.10 9.23
CA ALA A 157 12.29 -9.75 9.00
C ALA A 157 12.63 -10.78 10.10
N TYR A 158 12.43 -10.44 11.38
CA TYR A 158 12.62 -11.37 12.49
C TYR A 158 11.69 -12.58 12.41
N SER A 159 10.41 -12.35 12.11
CA SER A 159 9.44 -13.44 11.99
C SER A 159 9.79 -14.39 10.84
N LEU A 160 10.35 -13.88 9.74
CA LEU A 160 10.80 -14.67 8.60
C LEU A 160 12.01 -15.54 8.94
N MET A 161 12.91 -15.05 9.80
CA MET A 161 14.03 -15.84 10.35
C MET A 161 13.55 -17.02 11.19
N GLN A 162 12.47 -16.85 11.97
CA GLN A 162 11.97 -17.91 12.84
C GLN A 162 11.35 -19.09 12.08
N ILE A 163 10.80 -18.86 10.87
CA ILE A 163 10.09 -19.89 10.10
C ILE A 163 10.98 -20.72 9.17
N GLY A 164 12.22 -20.30 8.92
CA GLY A 164 13.15 -21.08 8.09
C GLY A 164 14.03 -20.29 7.14
N LEU A 165 13.99 -18.94 7.17
CA LEU A 165 14.98 -18.16 6.42
C LEU A 165 16.38 -18.41 7.02
N PRO A 166 17.40 -18.75 6.21
CA PRO A 166 18.74 -18.97 6.73
C PRO A 166 19.23 -17.73 7.47
N TYR A 167 19.76 -17.92 8.68
CA TYR A 167 20.15 -16.84 9.60
C TYR A 167 20.95 -15.72 8.93
N ARG A 168 21.88 -16.09 8.04
CA ARG A 168 22.70 -15.17 7.23
C ARG A 168 21.91 -14.15 6.41
N PHE A 169 20.82 -14.56 5.76
CA PHE A 169 19.98 -13.63 4.98
C PHE A 169 19.16 -12.72 5.88
N GLY A 170 18.62 -13.27 6.97
CA GLY A 170 17.85 -12.48 7.93
C GLY A 170 18.69 -11.43 8.66
N PHE A 171 19.90 -11.80 9.08
CA PHE A 171 20.85 -10.89 9.71
C PHE A 171 21.27 -9.76 8.77
N MET A 172 21.53 -10.08 7.49
CA MET A 172 21.84 -9.08 6.46
C MET A 172 20.66 -8.11 6.26
N LEU A 173 19.43 -8.62 6.18
CA LEU A 173 18.22 -7.82 6.01
C LEU A 173 18.00 -6.86 7.20
N ILE A 174 18.09 -7.36 8.43
CA ILE A 174 17.92 -6.54 9.65
C ILE A 174 19.00 -5.45 9.73
N THR A 175 20.25 -5.81 9.43
CA THR A 175 21.37 -4.86 9.41
C THR A 175 21.16 -3.78 8.36
N ALA A 176 20.74 -4.16 7.15
CA ALA A 176 20.41 -3.22 6.09
C ALA A 176 19.28 -2.27 6.49
N LEU A 177 18.18 -2.78 7.05
CA LEU A 177 17.05 -1.97 7.53
C LEU A 177 17.48 -0.96 8.61
N ARG A 178 18.41 -1.33 9.49
CA ARG A 178 18.98 -0.44 10.50
C ARG A 178 19.89 0.63 9.91
N PHE A 179 20.57 0.36 8.80
CA PHE A 179 21.43 1.35 8.14
C PHE A 179 20.66 2.34 7.27
N ILE A 180 19.45 2.03 6.81
CA ILE A 180 18.59 2.99 6.06
C ILE A 180 18.48 4.35 6.75
N PRO A 181 18.09 4.47 8.04
CA PRO A 181 17.98 5.77 8.70
C PRO A 181 19.33 6.49 8.83
N VAL A 182 20.42 5.74 9.03
CA VAL A 182 21.79 6.30 9.11
C VAL A 182 22.18 6.88 7.76
N PHE A 183 21.97 6.15 6.67
CA PHE A 183 22.23 6.65 5.31
C PHE A 183 21.40 7.88 4.97
N GLN A 184 20.15 7.96 5.43
CA GLN A 184 19.34 9.17 5.23
C GLN A 184 19.94 10.38 5.94
N GLN A 185 20.45 10.22 7.17
CA GLN A 185 21.12 11.30 7.90
C GLN A 185 22.41 11.76 7.20
N GLU A 186 23.23 10.82 6.75
CA GLU A 186 24.45 11.11 5.98
C GLU A 186 24.12 11.82 4.66
N LEU A 187 23.10 11.36 3.92
CA LEU A 187 22.64 12.01 2.70
C LEU A 187 22.15 13.43 2.95
N GLU A 188 21.43 13.69 4.04
CA GLU A 188 21.02 15.04 4.41
C GLU A 188 22.21 15.94 4.74
N GLN A 189 23.22 15.44 5.47
CA GLN A 189 24.43 16.18 5.76
C GLN A 189 25.20 16.54 4.48
N VAL A 190 25.39 15.57 3.58
CA VAL A 190 26.05 15.79 2.28
C VAL A 190 25.25 16.80 1.46
N LYS A 191 23.92 16.65 1.38
CA LYS A 191 23.04 17.59 0.67
C LYS A 191 23.20 19.01 1.20
N ASN A 192 23.18 19.19 2.53
CA ASN A 192 23.32 20.51 3.15
C ASN A 192 24.71 21.10 2.92
N ALA A 193 25.77 20.29 2.95
CA ALA A 193 27.13 20.73 2.65
C ALA A 193 27.30 21.17 1.19
N GLN A 194 26.64 20.49 0.25
CA GLN A 194 26.62 20.89 -1.17
C GLN A 194 25.81 22.17 -1.38
N MET A 195 24.66 22.32 -0.71
CA MET A 195 23.85 23.54 -0.75
C MET A 195 24.54 24.76 -0.11
N ALA A 196 25.54 24.57 0.77
CA ALA A 196 26.31 25.67 1.33
C ALA A 196 27.44 26.15 0.39
N LYS A 197 27.78 25.36 -0.63
CA LYS A 197 28.81 25.70 -1.63
C LYS A 197 28.25 26.46 -2.84
N GLY A 198 26.93 26.58 -2.97
CA GLY A 198 26.25 27.29 -4.06
C GLY A 198 24.92 27.88 -3.62
#